data_AF-A0A453NQZ4-F1
#
_entry.id   AF-A0A453NQZ4-F1
#
_cell.length_a   1.000
_cell.length_b   1.000
_cell.length_c   1.000
_cell.angle_alpha   90.00
_cell.angle_beta   90.00
_cell.angle_gamma   90.00
#
_symmetry.space_group_name_H-M   'P 1'
#
loop_
_entity.id
_entity.type
_entity.pdbx_description
1 polymer ?
#
loop_
_entity_poly.entity_id
_entity_poly.type
_entity_poly.pdbx_seq_one_letter_code
_entity_poly.pdbx_strand_id
1 'polypeptide(L)'
;QYALLLSYFQYCGSILDSDVPPSVIRFLLLEEQEGDDDELTLQNVLKEQSELARANFAIIRKEAQAVIDLVTKDAIHGSETGKAISFYVLDSLVSIDHEKYFLNQLQSRGILRSCLTDVSNYLSKDMSFSSEFSQRFCTIDAQFSLLLRITHHYGKHGSQILLSMGALQNLSSCSLSGYQKKGSSRLNSNVVKERAGEIDKKWSLTAPVLRIITSFTSLVDSADFLEVKNKIVREIVDFAKQHQSIFNSILRENISGANAFSLERLNMVVSILSKIWAYEENDECSYVQDLFSMMHSLFSLDFGSLNFIQSPNMIENQKSELVLFGICFGLISYLYFLATKKNMRFQISDGDNNKLGQQQPTLQMVSNLLNSVTLALERVGEEKYLLLNKVRDLNELSRKEVDEIIKVCMKQDCISPNDNIRKRRYIAMIDLCCMAGNRDQLITLLLQVAECAITILLVHFHDEACAEDLSSFSDELLPLLERLEHLKEDKVGRNLKLFYRSVSTLKEMTVRSMTM
;
A
#
# COMPACT_ATOMS: atom_id res chain seq x y z
N GLN A 1 10.51 30.99 -10.97
CA GLN A 1 9.05 31.09 -11.03
C GLN A 1 8.39 29.75 -10.70
N TYR A 2 8.70 28.66 -11.40
CA TYR A 2 8.17 27.32 -11.04
C TYR A 2 8.44 26.90 -9.60
N ALA A 3 9.64 27.11 -9.07
CA ALA A 3 9.92 26.84 -7.66
C ALA A 3 9.02 27.63 -6.68
N LEU A 4 8.74 28.90 -6.98
CA LEU A 4 7.82 29.72 -6.16
C LEU A 4 6.39 29.21 -6.25
N LEU A 5 5.96 28.78 -7.44
CA LEU A 5 4.64 28.20 -7.65
C LEU A 5 4.49 26.87 -6.89
N LEU A 6 5.53 26.03 -6.88
CA LEU A 6 5.57 24.79 -6.09
C LEU A 6 5.48 25.09 -4.59
N SER A 7 6.24 26.07 -4.09
CA SER A 7 6.15 26.51 -2.68
C SER A 7 4.76 27.04 -2.33
N TYR A 8 4.12 27.75 -3.26
CA TYR A 8 2.74 28.21 -3.07
C TYR A 8 1.76 27.04 -2.99
N PHE A 9 1.87 26.02 -3.85
CA PHE A 9 1.02 24.83 -3.77
C PHE A 9 1.23 24.05 -2.48
N GLN A 10 2.47 23.94 -2.00
CA GLN A 10 2.77 23.34 -0.69
C GLN A 10 2.10 24.14 0.44
N TYR A 11 2.12 25.47 0.39
CA TYR A 11 1.45 26.32 1.37
C TYR A 11 -0.08 26.23 1.31
N CYS A 12 -0.64 26.02 0.12
CA CYS A 12 -2.07 25.83 -0.08
C CYS A 12 -2.55 24.40 0.24
N GLY A 13 -1.61 23.48 0.52
CA GLY A 13 -1.92 22.13 0.97
C GLY A 13 -2.70 22.12 2.28
N SER A 14 -3.41 21.03 2.52
CA SER A 14 -4.16 20.78 3.75
C SER A 14 -3.27 20.96 5.00
N ILE A 15 -3.75 21.69 6.01
CA ILE A 15 -3.11 21.79 7.34
C ILE A 15 -3.12 20.42 8.04
N LEU A 16 -4.12 19.60 7.73
CA LEU A 16 -4.18 18.20 8.13
C LEU A 16 -3.30 17.40 7.17
N ASP A 17 -2.26 16.78 7.68
CA ASP A 17 -1.50 15.81 6.90
C ASP A 17 -2.49 14.77 6.33
N SER A 18 -2.42 14.49 5.02
CA SER A 18 -3.27 13.49 4.36
C SER A 18 -3.12 12.10 4.98
N ASP A 19 -2.03 11.90 5.74
CA ASP A 19 -1.70 10.68 6.44
C ASP A 19 -2.45 10.52 7.78
N VAL A 20 -3.20 11.53 8.26
CA VAL A 20 -4.04 11.43 9.47
C VAL A 20 -5.44 10.94 9.10
N PRO A 21 -5.84 9.71 9.48
CA PRO A 21 -7.14 9.15 9.11
C PRO A 21 -8.31 9.89 9.77
N PRO A 22 -9.48 9.93 9.11
CA PRO A 22 -10.68 10.57 9.67
C PRO A 22 -11.09 10.05 11.05
N SER A 23 -10.79 8.78 11.36
CA SER A 23 -11.03 8.16 12.67
C SER A 23 -10.20 8.81 13.79
N VAL A 24 -8.97 9.20 13.51
CA VAL A 24 -8.09 9.93 14.45
C VAL A 24 -8.62 11.34 14.64
N ILE A 25 -8.98 12.03 13.56
CA ILE A 25 -9.53 13.39 13.65
C ILE A 25 -10.86 13.37 14.44
N ARG A 26 -11.73 12.39 14.19
CA ARG A 26 -12.98 12.20 14.95
C ARG A 26 -12.70 12.03 16.44
N PHE A 27 -11.72 11.22 16.82
CA PHE A 27 -11.38 11.02 18.23
C PHE A 27 -10.89 12.30 18.93
N LEU A 28 -10.15 13.15 18.22
CA LEU A 28 -9.60 14.41 18.74
C LEU A 28 -10.64 15.51 18.88
N LEU A 29 -11.72 15.44 18.10
CA LEU A 29 -12.80 16.41 18.11
C LEU A 29 -13.95 16.05 19.05
N LEU A 30 -13.97 14.83 19.59
CA LEU A 30 -14.83 14.47 20.72
C LEU A 30 -14.32 15.22 21.96
N GLU A 31 -14.80 16.45 22.17
CA GLU A 31 -14.82 17.04 23.50
C GLU A 31 -15.75 16.22 24.40
N GLU A 32 -15.65 16.35 25.72
CA GLU A 32 -16.56 15.70 26.69
C GLU A 32 -18.02 16.22 26.62
N GLN A 33 -18.50 16.68 25.45
CA GLN A 33 -19.89 17.05 25.26
C GLN A 33 -20.66 15.82 24.77
N GLU A 34 -21.34 15.15 25.70
CA GLU A 34 -22.41 14.20 25.39
C GLU A 34 -23.52 14.91 24.57
N GLY A 35 -23.38 14.97 23.25
CA GLY A 35 -24.38 15.56 22.36
C GLY A 35 -24.08 15.36 20.87
N ASP A 36 -25.13 15.29 20.05
CA ASP A 36 -25.10 15.16 18.57
C ASP A 36 -24.32 16.29 17.85
N ASP A 37 -23.76 17.28 18.56
CA ASP A 37 -23.04 18.44 18.00
C ASP A 37 -21.57 18.12 17.61
N ASP A 38 -20.97 17.02 18.09
CA ASP A 38 -19.56 16.68 17.80
C ASP A 38 -19.31 16.23 16.35
N GLU A 39 -20.30 15.61 15.71
CA GLU A 39 -20.23 15.23 14.29
C GLU A 39 -20.34 16.47 13.39
N LEU A 40 -21.01 17.52 13.88
CA LEU A 40 -21.18 18.81 13.21
C LEU A 40 -19.86 19.61 13.18
N THR A 41 -19.05 19.56 14.24
CA THR A 41 -17.77 20.29 14.34
C THR A 41 -16.71 19.76 13.37
N LEU A 42 -16.55 18.43 13.25
CA LEU A 42 -15.66 17.82 12.26
C LEU A 42 -16.11 18.14 10.84
N GLN A 43 -17.41 18.01 10.58
CA GLN A 43 -17.99 18.32 9.27
C GLN A 43 -17.76 19.78 8.89
N ASN A 44 -17.82 20.70 9.87
CA ASN A 44 -17.56 22.13 9.65
C ASN A 44 -16.09 22.42 9.32
N VAL A 45 -15.12 21.85 10.05
CA VAL A 45 -13.69 22.05 9.77
C VAL A 45 -13.31 21.48 8.39
N LEU A 46 -13.77 20.27 8.08
CA LEU A 46 -13.56 19.66 6.76
C LEU A 46 -14.23 20.48 5.64
N LYS A 47 -15.41 21.05 5.92
CA LYS A 47 -16.14 21.91 4.99
C LYS A 47 -15.38 23.20 4.71
N GLU A 48 -14.96 23.94 5.73
CA GLU A 48 -14.18 25.18 5.59
C GLU A 48 -12.90 24.94 4.80
N GLN A 49 -12.21 23.83 5.08
CA GLN A 49 -11.03 23.43 4.35
C GLN A 49 -11.33 23.12 2.88
N SER A 50 -12.41 22.39 2.59
CA SER A 50 -12.84 22.11 1.22
C SER A 50 -13.23 23.39 0.46
N GLU A 51 -13.81 24.37 1.16
CA GLU A 51 -14.17 25.68 0.61
C GLU A 51 -12.93 26.50 0.27
N LEU A 52 -11.93 26.51 1.15
CA LEU A 52 -10.64 27.15 0.89
C LEU A 52 -9.93 26.52 -0.32
N ALA A 53 -9.88 25.18 -0.38
CA ALA A 53 -9.30 24.46 -1.52
C ALA A 53 -10.01 24.79 -2.84
N ARG A 54 -11.35 24.84 -2.82
CA ARG A 54 -12.18 25.22 -3.97
C ARG A 54 -11.95 26.68 -4.40
N ALA A 55 -11.83 27.60 -3.44
CA ALA A 55 -11.54 29.01 -3.72
C ALA A 55 -10.15 29.18 -4.35
N ASN A 56 -9.13 28.52 -3.81
CA ASN A 56 -7.79 28.51 -4.38
C ASN A 56 -7.79 27.95 -5.81
N PHE A 57 -8.45 26.81 -6.04
CA PHE A 57 -8.59 26.23 -7.37
C PHE A 57 -9.28 27.19 -8.34
N ALA A 58 -10.36 27.86 -7.93
CA ALA A 58 -11.08 28.81 -8.78
C ALA A 58 -10.22 30.03 -9.18
N ILE A 59 -9.34 30.50 -8.29
CA ILE A 59 -8.38 31.57 -8.60
C ILE A 59 -7.36 31.09 -9.63
N ILE A 60 -6.73 29.93 -9.38
CA ILE A 60 -5.72 29.36 -10.27
C ILE A 60 -6.31 29.09 -11.66
N ARG A 61 -7.54 28.57 -11.71
CA ARG A 61 -8.23 28.24 -12.96
C ARG A 61 -8.38 29.42 -13.91
N LYS A 62 -8.54 30.65 -13.41
CA LYS A 62 -8.68 31.86 -14.24
C LYS A 62 -7.46 32.09 -15.15
N GLU A 63 -6.27 31.83 -14.62
CA GLU A 63 -4.99 32.00 -15.34
C GLU A 63 -4.39 30.65 -15.80
N ALA A 64 -5.05 29.53 -15.50
CA ALA A 64 -4.51 28.19 -15.69
C ALA A 64 -4.16 27.89 -17.15
N GLN A 65 -4.91 28.43 -18.11
CA GLN A 65 -4.65 28.17 -19.52
C GLN A 65 -3.24 28.63 -19.94
N ALA A 66 -2.88 29.88 -19.62
CA ALA A 66 -1.56 30.43 -19.95
C ALA A 66 -0.44 29.68 -19.20
N VAL A 67 -0.68 29.30 -17.94
CA VAL A 67 0.26 28.52 -17.15
C VAL A 67 0.47 27.13 -17.76
N ILE A 68 -0.61 26.42 -18.11
CA ILE A 68 -0.53 25.09 -18.73
C ILE A 68 0.16 25.18 -20.09
N ASP A 69 -0.16 26.18 -20.91
CA ASP A 69 0.48 26.39 -22.21
C ASP A 69 2.01 26.51 -22.08
N LEU A 70 2.47 27.31 -21.11
CA LEU A 70 3.89 27.50 -20.85
C LEU A 70 4.54 26.23 -20.29
N VAL A 71 3.97 25.65 -19.22
CA VAL A 71 4.54 24.50 -18.52
C VAL A 71 4.58 23.27 -19.44
N THR A 72 3.54 23.03 -20.24
CA THR A 72 3.52 21.90 -21.19
C THR A 72 4.52 22.10 -22.33
N LYS A 73 4.71 23.34 -22.81
CA LYS A 73 5.75 23.65 -23.79
C LYS A 73 7.14 23.35 -23.24
N ASP A 74 7.41 23.76 -22.01
CA ASP A 74 8.70 23.52 -21.33
C ASP A 74 8.91 22.05 -20.98
N ALA A 75 7.84 21.31 -20.65
CA ALA A 75 7.89 19.87 -20.43
C ALA A 75 8.31 19.07 -21.69
N ILE A 76 8.00 19.60 -22.89
CA ILE A 76 8.36 18.96 -24.17
C ILE A 76 9.73 19.47 -24.68
N HIS A 77 9.95 20.78 -24.67
CA HIS A 77 11.07 21.44 -25.37
C HIS A 77 12.15 21.99 -24.44
N GLY A 78 11.95 21.96 -23.12
CA GLY A 78 12.90 22.49 -22.16
C GLY A 78 14.20 21.68 -22.08
N SER A 79 15.18 22.21 -21.35
CA SER A 79 16.33 21.41 -20.90
C SER A 79 15.86 20.28 -19.97
N GLU A 80 16.66 19.23 -19.75
CA GLU A 80 16.24 18.13 -18.86
C GLU A 80 15.83 18.61 -17.45
N THR A 81 16.59 19.54 -16.86
CA THR A 81 16.21 20.19 -15.60
C THR A 81 14.91 20.99 -15.74
N GLY A 82 14.72 21.68 -16.87
CA GLY A 82 13.50 22.43 -17.20
C GLY A 82 12.27 21.51 -17.34
N LYS A 83 12.43 20.35 -17.98
CA LYS A 83 11.38 19.34 -18.11
C LYS A 83 11.02 18.75 -16.75
N ALA A 84 12.01 18.35 -15.96
CA ALA A 84 11.79 17.79 -14.62
C ALA A 84 10.99 18.76 -13.73
N ILE A 85 11.40 20.03 -13.64
CA ILE A 85 10.67 21.03 -12.83
C ILE A 85 9.27 21.31 -13.40
N SER A 86 9.10 21.28 -14.72
CA SER A 86 7.79 21.44 -15.36
C SER A 86 6.87 20.29 -15.00
N PHE A 87 7.35 19.05 -15.00
CA PHE A 87 6.58 17.88 -14.56
C PHE A 87 6.20 17.95 -13.09
N TYR A 88 7.07 18.44 -12.19
CA TYR A 88 6.67 18.67 -10.79
C TYR A 88 5.57 19.74 -10.65
N VAL A 89 5.59 20.78 -11.48
CA VAL A 89 4.50 21.77 -11.52
C VAL A 89 3.20 21.12 -12.00
N LEU A 90 3.25 20.31 -13.06
CA LEU A 90 2.09 19.56 -13.53
C LEU A 90 1.56 18.60 -12.47
N ASP A 91 2.44 17.90 -11.74
CA ASP A 91 2.08 17.04 -10.61
C ASP A 91 1.29 17.81 -9.54
N SER A 92 1.78 18.99 -9.17
CA SER A 92 1.15 19.86 -8.17
C SER A 92 -0.17 20.47 -8.66
N LEU A 93 -0.30 20.75 -9.96
CA LEU A 93 -1.57 21.19 -10.54
C LEU A 93 -2.61 20.06 -10.53
N VAL A 94 -2.19 18.82 -10.76
CA VAL A 94 -3.06 17.65 -10.68
C VAL A 94 -3.50 17.39 -9.23
N SER A 95 -2.65 17.61 -8.23
CA SER A 95 -3.01 17.35 -6.82
C SER A 95 -4.11 18.25 -6.26
N ILE A 96 -4.43 19.36 -6.93
CA ILE A 96 -5.50 20.29 -6.55
C ILE A 96 -6.72 20.20 -7.49
N ASP A 97 -6.71 19.28 -8.46
CA ASP A 97 -7.66 19.26 -9.56
C ASP A 97 -8.95 18.50 -9.26
N HIS A 98 -9.80 19.06 -8.39
CA HIS A 98 -11.05 18.43 -8.02
C HIS A 98 -12.07 18.32 -9.17
N GLU A 99 -11.96 19.19 -10.19
CA GLU A 99 -12.87 19.25 -11.33
C GLU A 99 -12.36 18.52 -12.59
N LYS A 100 -11.20 17.83 -12.50
CA LYS A 100 -10.55 17.13 -13.63
C LYS A 100 -10.18 18.06 -14.80
N TYR A 101 -10.07 19.36 -14.55
CA TYR A 101 -9.74 20.36 -15.57
C TYR A 101 -8.33 20.15 -16.11
N PHE A 102 -7.34 20.04 -15.23
CA PHE A 102 -5.94 19.83 -15.59
C PHE A 102 -5.75 18.45 -16.22
N LEU A 103 -6.42 17.41 -15.71
CA LEU A 103 -6.41 16.08 -16.33
C LEU A 103 -6.83 16.12 -17.80
N ASN A 104 -7.97 16.77 -18.08
CA ASN A 104 -8.49 16.90 -19.45
C ASN A 104 -7.52 17.67 -20.36
N GLN A 105 -6.87 18.71 -19.85
CA GLN A 105 -5.87 19.49 -20.60
C GLN A 105 -4.62 18.66 -20.91
N LEU A 106 -4.12 17.88 -19.95
CA LEU A 106 -2.95 17.00 -20.15
C LEU A 106 -3.26 15.89 -21.16
N GLN A 107 -4.48 15.36 -21.10
CA GLN A 107 -4.97 14.37 -22.06
C GLN A 107 -5.10 14.94 -23.46
N SER A 108 -5.76 16.09 -23.65
CA SER A 108 -6.01 16.69 -24.97
C SER A 108 -4.72 17.10 -25.68
N ARG A 109 -3.68 17.48 -24.90
CA ARG A 109 -2.35 17.85 -25.41
C ARG A 109 -1.42 16.66 -25.64
N GLY A 110 -1.86 15.44 -25.32
CA GLY A 110 -1.05 14.24 -25.50
C GLY A 110 0.15 14.12 -24.55
N ILE A 111 0.19 14.90 -23.46
CA ILE A 111 1.33 14.92 -22.51
C ILE A 111 1.49 13.54 -21.86
N LEU A 112 0.38 12.92 -21.44
CA LEU A 112 0.40 11.61 -20.78
C LEU A 112 0.91 10.51 -21.70
N ARG A 113 0.52 10.55 -22.98
CA ARG A 113 1.01 9.61 -24.00
C ARG A 113 2.51 9.80 -24.24
N SER A 114 2.98 11.06 -24.31
CA SER A 114 4.41 11.36 -24.41
C SER A 114 5.18 10.79 -23.23
N CYS A 115 4.71 10.98 -21.99
CA CYS A 115 5.36 10.42 -20.80
C CYS A 115 5.49 8.89 -20.89
N LEU A 116 4.43 8.18 -21.28
CA LEU A 116 4.46 6.71 -21.41
C LEU A 116 5.48 6.25 -22.46
N THR A 117 5.53 6.93 -23.60
CA THR A 117 6.50 6.64 -24.65
C THR A 117 7.94 6.97 -24.22
N ASP A 118 8.16 8.08 -23.52
CA ASP A 118 9.47 8.48 -23.01
C ASP A 118 10.02 7.50 -21.97
N VAL A 119 9.15 7.09 -21.02
CA VAL A 119 9.46 6.07 -20.01
C VAL A 119 9.81 4.74 -20.67
N SER A 120 8.98 4.26 -21.60
CA SER A 120 9.23 3.02 -22.34
C SER A 120 10.56 3.07 -23.10
N ASN A 121 10.83 4.18 -23.81
CA ASN A 121 12.07 4.37 -24.54
C ASN A 121 13.30 4.44 -23.63
N TYR A 122 13.16 5.01 -22.44
CA TYR A 122 14.25 5.07 -21.46
C TYR A 122 14.54 3.68 -20.88
N LEU A 123 13.51 2.91 -20.58
CA LEU A 123 13.65 1.58 -19.99
C LEU A 123 14.06 0.51 -21.01
N SER A 124 13.67 0.63 -22.28
CA SER A 124 13.96 -0.36 -23.34
C SER A 124 15.39 -0.27 -23.89
N LYS A 125 16.02 0.91 -23.89
CA LYS A 125 17.36 1.07 -24.43
C LYS A 125 18.43 0.61 -23.43
N ASP A 126 19.33 -0.26 -23.90
CA ASP A 126 20.61 -0.55 -23.25
C ASP A 126 21.62 0.57 -23.60
N MET A 127 21.35 1.80 -23.17
CA MET A 127 22.27 2.90 -23.45
C MET A 127 23.50 2.83 -22.54
N SER A 128 24.67 2.90 -23.16
CA SER A 128 25.95 3.09 -22.50
C SER A 128 25.95 4.39 -21.68
N PHE A 129 26.20 4.22 -20.39
CA PHE A 129 26.43 5.20 -19.32
C PHE A 129 27.12 6.50 -19.79
N SER A 130 26.39 7.62 -19.78
CA SER A 130 26.88 8.98 -20.07
C SER A 130 26.28 9.98 -19.06
N SER A 131 26.88 11.16 -18.88
CA SER A 131 26.34 12.18 -17.94
C SER A 131 24.94 12.69 -18.29
N GLU A 132 24.51 12.52 -19.55
CA GLU A 132 23.15 12.79 -20.03
C GLU A 132 22.13 11.84 -19.38
N PHE A 133 22.55 10.63 -18.99
CA PHE A 133 21.72 9.62 -18.33
C PHE A 133 21.23 10.07 -16.94
N SER A 134 22.10 10.73 -16.15
CA SER A 134 21.72 11.17 -14.81
C SER A 134 20.77 12.35 -14.81
N GLN A 135 20.84 13.26 -15.79
CA GLN A 135 19.89 14.37 -15.90
C GLN A 135 18.53 13.90 -16.41
N ARG A 136 18.55 13.00 -17.40
CA ARG A 136 17.34 12.38 -17.94
C ARG A 136 16.61 11.53 -16.90
N PHE A 137 17.32 10.90 -15.96
CA PHE A 137 16.71 10.17 -14.86
C PHE A 137 15.74 11.06 -14.05
N CYS A 138 16.12 12.29 -13.71
CA CYS A 138 15.25 13.21 -12.98
C CYS A 138 13.97 13.55 -13.76
N THR A 139 14.09 13.72 -15.09
CA THR A 139 12.92 13.93 -15.96
C THR A 139 11.99 12.71 -15.94
N ILE A 140 12.55 11.50 -16.06
CA ILE A 140 11.78 10.25 -16.03
C ILE A 140 11.12 10.02 -14.67
N ASP A 141 11.82 10.29 -13.57
CA ASP A 141 11.29 10.20 -12.21
C ASP A 141 10.11 11.19 -11.99
N ALA A 142 10.24 12.42 -12.50
CA ALA A 142 9.16 13.40 -12.47
C ALA A 142 7.96 12.98 -13.35
N GLN A 143 8.21 12.35 -14.51
CA GLN A 143 7.15 11.78 -15.34
C GLN A 143 6.42 10.63 -14.63
N PHE A 144 7.16 9.71 -13.99
CA PHE A 144 6.56 8.65 -13.17
C PHE A 144 5.72 9.22 -12.02
N SER A 145 6.22 10.27 -11.35
CA SER A 145 5.50 10.96 -10.28
C SER A 145 4.16 11.49 -10.77
N LEU A 146 4.13 12.16 -11.93
CA LEU A 146 2.89 12.65 -12.54
C LEU A 146 1.94 11.50 -12.92
N LEU A 147 2.44 10.42 -13.51
CA LEU A 147 1.61 9.26 -13.88
C LEU A 147 1.00 8.61 -12.64
N LEU A 148 1.79 8.42 -11.57
CA LEU A 148 1.32 7.89 -10.29
C LEU A 148 0.32 8.81 -9.60
N ARG A 149 0.51 10.12 -9.71
CA ARG A 149 -0.44 11.11 -9.20
C ARG A 149 -1.79 10.99 -9.88
N ILE A 150 -1.81 10.80 -11.19
CA ILE A 150 -3.05 10.61 -11.94
C ILE A 150 -3.79 9.36 -11.47
N THR A 151 -3.09 8.24 -11.27
CA THR A 151 -3.73 7.01 -10.80
C THR A 151 -4.23 7.12 -9.36
N HIS A 152 -3.53 7.84 -8.48
CA HIS A 152 -3.95 8.01 -7.08
C HIS A 152 -5.06 9.05 -6.93
N HIS A 153 -4.86 10.25 -7.47
CA HIS A 153 -5.78 11.39 -7.26
C HIS A 153 -7.15 11.15 -7.91
N TYR A 154 -7.20 10.52 -9.08
CA TYR A 154 -8.45 10.23 -9.78
C TYR A 154 -8.92 8.77 -9.61
N GLY A 155 -8.19 7.97 -8.83
CA GLY A 155 -8.47 6.55 -8.59
C GLY A 155 -8.71 5.75 -9.88
N LYS A 156 -9.80 4.97 -9.90
CA LYS A 156 -10.20 4.12 -11.04
C LYS A 156 -10.27 4.90 -12.36
N HIS A 157 -10.74 6.14 -12.35
CA HIS A 157 -10.87 6.94 -13.57
C HIS A 157 -9.49 7.30 -14.17
N GLY A 158 -8.52 7.67 -13.32
CA GLY A 158 -7.14 7.93 -13.76
C GLY A 158 -6.49 6.68 -14.34
N SER A 159 -6.65 5.55 -13.68
CA SER A 159 -6.19 4.25 -14.16
C SER A 159 -6.80 3.87 -15.52
N GLN A 160 -8.10 4.09 -15.72
CA GLN A 160 -8.78 3.84 -17.01
C GLN A 160 -8.23 4.72 -18.13
N ILE A 161 -7.96 5.99 -17.87
CA ILE A 161 -7.40 6.91 -18.87
C ILE A 161 -6.02 6.43 -19.30
N LEU A 162 -5.11 6.12 -18.37
CA LEU A 162 -3.77 5.64 -18.71
C LEU A 162 -3.82 4.31 -19.48
N LEU A 163 -4.69 3.37 -19.09
CA LEU A 163 -4.89 2.13 -19.84
C LEU A 163 -5.39 2.39 -21.27
N SER A 164 -6.36 3.29 -21.45
CA SER A 164 -6.88 3.65 -22.77
C SER A 164 -5.82 4.29 -23.69
N MET A 165 -4.74 4.84 -23.09
CA MET A 165 -3.59 5.39 -23.82
C MET A 165 -2.51 4.34 -24.12
N GLY A 166 -2.72 3.08 -23.77
CA GLY A 166 -1.77 1.99 -24.01
C GLY A 166 -0.65 1.92 -22.96
N ALA A 167 -0.90 2.34 -21.71
CA ALA A 167 0.12 2.29 -20.66
C ALA A 167 0.71 0.89 -20.46
N LEU A 168 -0.13 -0.16 -20.40
CA LEU A 168 0.36 -1.54 -20.25
C LEU A 168 1.27 -1.96 -21.42
N GLN A 169 0.86 -1.67 -22.66
CA GLN A 169 1.66 -2.00 -23.85
C GLN A 169 3.03 -1.30 -23.83
N ASN A 170 3.08 -0.02 -23.43
CA ASN A 170 4.34 0.72 -23.29
C ASN A 170 5.21 0.13 -22.17
N LEU A 171 4.63 -0.19 -21.01
CA LEU A 171 5.39 -0.75 -19.88
C LEU A 171 5.87 -2.18 -20.14
N SER A 172 5.07 -3.01 -20.80
CA SER A 172 5.43 -4.35 -21.27
C SER A 172 6.65 -4.35 -22.19
N SER A 173 6.81 -3.32 -23.04
CA SER A 173 7.95 -3.21 -23.95
C SER A 173 9.28 -2.87 -23.27
N CYS A 174 9.30 -2.62 -21.96
CA CYS A 174 10.49 -2.24 -21.21
C CYS A 174 11.40 -3.44 -20.94
N SER A 175 12.72 -3.31 -21.13
CA SER A 175 13.69 -4.35 -20.73
C SER A 175 14.02 -4.23 -19.25
N LEU A 176 13.06 -4.60 -18.39
CA LEU A 176 13.30 -4.83 -16.98
C LEU A 176 14.03 -6.18 -16.84
N SER A 177 15.34 -6.20 -17.04
CA SER A 177 16.16 -7.43 -16.93
C SER A 177 16.53 -7.69 -15.47
N GLY A 178 16.25 -8.89 -14.93
CA GLY A 178 16.62 -9.35 -13.57
C GLY A 178 18.08 -9.11 -13.16
N TYR A 179 18.34 -8.55 -11.97
CA TYR A 179 19.70 -8.44 -11.42
C TYR A 179 20.12 -9.82 -10.94
N GLN A 180 20.76 -10.60 -11.81
CA GLN A 180 21.57 -11.71 -11.33
C GLN A 180 22.82 -11.13 -10.68
N LYS A 181 22.96 -11.35 -9.38
CA LYS A 181 24.17 -11.09 -8.59
C LYS A 181 25.30 -11.98 -9.12
N LYS A 182 25.85 -11.66 -10.30
CA LYS A 182 27.02 -12.36 -10.86
C LYS A 182 28.20 -12.06 -9.96
N GLY A 183 28.80 -13.13 -9.42
CA GLY A 183 29.98 -13.07 -8.58
C GLY A 183 31.07 -12.19 -9.18
N SER A 184 31.50 -11.22 -8.39
CA SER A 184 32.70 -10.40 -8.49
C SER A 184 33.68 -10.75 -9.63
N SER A 185 33.60 -10.06 -10.77
CA SER A 185 34.75 -9.92 -11.66
C SER A 185 35.57 -8.70 -11.20
N ARG A 186 36.83 -8.94 -10.82
CA ARG A 186 37.81 -7.90 -10.48
C ARG A 186 38.10 -7.02 -11.71
N LEU A 187 37.35 -5.93 -11.87
CA LEU A 187 37.62 -4.87 -12.85
C LEU A 187 37.54 -3.51 -12.13
N ASN A 188 38.36 -2.57 -12.61
CA ASN A 188 38.73 -1.29 -11.98
C ASN A 188 37.65 -0.57 -11.14
N SER A 189 38.02 -0.20 -9.92
CA SER A 189 37.15 0.23 -8.81
C SER A 189 36.36 1.53 -9.02
N ASN A 190 36.78 2.42 -9.92
CA ASN A 190 36.09 3.71 -10.12
C ASN A 190 34.98 3.62 -11.18
N VAL A 191 35.22 2.92 -12.29
CA VAL A 191 34.21 2.71 -13.35
C VAL A 191 33.13 1.70 -12.90
N VAL A 192 33.48 0.74 -12.05
CA VAL A 192 32.51 -0.21 -11.48
C VAL A 192 31.57 0.46 -10.47
N LYS A 193 32.05 1.44 -9.69
CA LYS A 193 31.20 2.19 -8.75
C LYS A 193 30.19 3.09 -9.45
N GLU A 194 30.60 3.78 -10.52
CA GLU A 194 29.71 4.63 -11.31
C GLU A 194 28.66 3.80 -12.07
N ARG A 195 29.07 2.68 -12.67
CA ARG A 195 28.13 1.69 -13.26
C ARG A 195 27.17 1.10 -12.24
N ALA A 196 27.63 0.79 -11.02
CA ALA A 196 26.78 0.26 -9.97
C ALA A 196 25.71 1.27 -9.54
N GLY A 197 26.07 2.56 -9.40
CA GLY A 197 25.11 3.62 -9.05
C GLY A 197 24.07 3.92 -10.14
N GLU A 198 24.42 3.80 -11.42
CA GLU A 198 23.46 4.03 -12.52
C GLU A 198 22.56 2.82 -12.80
N ILE A 199 23.07 1.61 -12.59
CA ILE A 199 22.25 0.39 -12.56
C ILE A 199 21.23 0.49 -11.41
N ASP A 200 21.66 0.90 -10.22
CA ASP A 200 20.80 1.12 -9.05
C ASP A 200 19.67 2.13 -9.32
N LYS A 201 19.95 3.20 -10.09
CA LYS A 201 18.93 4.16 -10.57
C LYS A 201 17.92 3.53 -11.53
N LYS A 202 18.34 2.74 -12.53
CA LYS A 202 17.37 2.07 -13.43
C LYS A 202 16.50 1.06 -12.66
N TRP A 203 17.07 0.41 -11.64
CA TRP A 203 16.35 -0.48 -10.74
C TRP A 203 15.37 0.22 -9.80
N SER A 204 15.67 1.44 -9.38
CA SER A 204 14.74 2.22 -8.55
C SER A 204 13.43 2.51 -9.29
N LEU A 205 13.45 2.53 -10.63
CA LEU A 205 12.25 2.71 -11.48
C LEU A 205 11.35 1.48 -11.55
N THR A 206 11.79 0.30 -11.11
CA THR A 206 10.93 -0.90 -11.03
C THR A 206 9.77 -0.67 -10.06
N ALA A 207 10.01 0.03 -8.94
CA ALA A 207 8.97 0.30 -7.96
C ALA A 207 7.85 1.22 -8.52
N PRO A 208 8.15 2.38 -9.14
CA PRO A 208 7.14 3.18 -9.85
C PRO A 208 6.34 2.41 -10.90
N VAL A 209 6.99 1.55 -11.70
CA VAL A 209 6.28 0.69 -12.67
C VAL A 209 5.29 -0.22 -11.94
N LEU A 210 5.74 -0.97 -10.93
CA LEU A 210 4.88 -1.85 -10.16
C LEU A 210 3.75 -1.10 -9.45
N ARG A 211 3.97 0.12 -8.95
CA ARG A 211 2.90 0.97 -8.36
C ARG A 211 1.83 1.34 -9.40
N ILE A 212 2.23 1.70 -10.63
CA ILE A 212 1.27 1.95 -11.72
C ILE A 212 0.49 0.68 -12.05
N ILE A 213 1.15 -0.46 -12.20
CA ILE A 213 0.47 -1.75 -12.49
C ILE A 213 -0.49 -2.12 -11.36
N THR A 214 -0.06 -1.96 -10.10
CA THR A 214 -0.92 -2.18 -8.92
C THR A 214 -2.17 -1.30 -8.98
N SER A 215 -2.05 -0.03 -9.41
CA SER A 215 -3.22 0.84 -9.59
C SER A 215 -4.24 0.31 -10.61
N PHE A 216 -3.77 -0.33 -11.69
CA PHE A 216 -4.63 -0.92 -12.72
C PHE A 216 -5.41 -2.12 -12.20
N THR A 217 -4.89 -2.84 -11.20
CA THR A 217 -5.63 -3.96 -10.58
C THR A 217 -6.92 -3.52 -9.88
N SER A 218 -7.06 -2.24 -9.51
CA SER A 218 -8.31 -1.70 -8.94
C SER A 218 -9.49 -1.73 -9.91
N LEU A 219 -9.22 -1.90 -11.21
CA LEU A 219 -10.22 -1.99 -12.26
C LEU A 219 -10.73 -3.42 -12.46
N VAL A 220 -10.03 -4.42 -11.93
CA VAL A 220 -10.43 -5.83 -11.99
C VAL A 220 -11.73 -6.04 -11.21
N ASP A 221 -11.86 -5.41 -10.03
CA ASP A 221 -13.02 -5.52 -9.14
C ASP A 221 -14.30 -4.85 -9.70
N SER A 222 -14.19 -4.06 -10.77
CA SER A 222 -15.30 -3.30 -11.38
C SER A 222 -15.82 -3.89 -12.70
N ALA A 223 -15.22 -4.97 -13.19
CA ALA A 223 -15.71 -5.65 -14.39
C ALA A 223 -16.68 -6.74 -13.98
N ASP A 224 -17.95 -6.61 -14.40
CA ASP A 224 -18.98 -7.61 -14.13
C ASP A 224 -18.51 -9.03 -14.49
N PHE A 225 -18.69 -9.91 -13.51
CA PHE A 225 -18.54 -11.36 -13.43
C PHE A 225 -18.71 -12.16 -14.75
N LEU A 226 -17.72 -12.11 -15.64
CA LEU A 226 -17.46 -13.18 -16.62
C LEU A 226 -15.95 -13.40 -16.77
N GLU A 227 -15.45 -14.47 -16.15
CA GLU A 227 -14.04 -14.90 -16.03
C GLU A 227 -13.23 -14.89 -17.33
N VAL A 228 -13.86 -14.87 -18.52
CA VAL A 228 -13.17 -15.09 -19.80
C VAL A 228 -13.00 -13.81 -20.65
N LYS A 229 -13.50 -12.64 -20.20
CA LYS A 229 -13.47 -11.41 -21.04
C LYS A 229 -12.94 -10.14 -20.39
N ASN A 230 -12.31 -10.21 -19.22
CA ASN A 230 -11.66 -9.01 -18.69
C ASN A 230 -10.35 -8.73 -19.45
N LYS A 231 -10.43 -7.89 -20.49
CA LYS A 231 -9.28 -7.44 -21.28
C LYS A 231 -8.15 -6.90 -20.39
N ILE A 232 -8.50 -6.24 -19.28
CA ILE A 232 -7.52 -5.69 -18.34
C ILE A 232 -6.77 -6.82 -17.62
N VAL A 233 -7.48 -7.84 -17.12
CA VAL A 233 -6.84 -9.01 -16.48
C VAL A 233 -5.86 -9.67 -17.43
N ARG A 234 -6.27 -9.91 -18.68
CA ARG A 234 -5.39 -10.53 -19.70
C ARG A 234 -4.14 -9.69 -19.95
N GLU A 235 -4.28 -8.38 -20.14
CA GLU A 235 -3.12 -7.50 -20.39
C GLU A 235 -2.15 -7.45 -19.20
N ILE A 236 -2.65 -7.48 -17.96
CA ILE A 236 -1.78 -7.50 -16.76
C ILE A 236 -1.12 -8.90 -16.61
N VAL A 237 -1.83 -9.98 -16.91
CA VAL A 237 -1.26 -11.33 -16.92
C VAL A 237 -0.17 -11.47 -17.97
N ASP A 238 -0.40 -10.97 -19.19
CA ASP A 238 0.60 -10.96 -20.26
C ASP A 238 1.83 -10.14 -19.85
N PHE A 239 1.64 -8.99 -19.20
CA PHE A 239 2.73 -8.21 -18.61
C PHE A 239 3.51 -9.03 -17.56
N ALA A 240 2.82 -9.70 -16.63
CA ALA A 240 3.47 -10.52 -15.61
C ALA A 240 4.25 -11.69 -16.23
N LYS A 241 3.70 -12.37 -17.24
CA LYS A 241 4.40 -13.43 -17.98
C LYS A 241 5.66 -12.91 -18.68
N GLN A 242 5.58 -11.75 -19.33
CA GLN A 242 6.71 -11.14 -20.02
C GLN A 242 7.86 -10.75 -19.06
N HIS A 243 7.54 -10.36 -17.82
CA HIS A 243 8.52 -9.96 -16.80
C HIS A 243 8.79 -11.04 -15.75
N GLN A 244 8.65 -12.31 -16.10
CA GLN A 244 8.72 -13.43 -15.16
C GLN A 244 9.97 -13.48 -14.29
N SER A 245 11.13 -13.20 -14.87
CA SER A 245 12.40 -13.21 -14.12
C SER A 245 12.41 -12.24 -12.94
N ILE A 246 11.74 -11.08 -13.05
CA ILE A 246 11.68 -10.07 -11.98
C ILE A 246 10.66 -10.46 -10.93
N PHE A 247 9.47 -10.87 -11.34
CA PHE A 247 8.44 -11.32 -10.41
C PHE A 247 8.95 -12.50 -9.57
N ASN A 248 9.58 -13.49 -10.20
CA ASN A 248 10.20 -14.62 -9.50
C ASN A 248 11.34 -14.17 -8.59
N SER A 249 12.19 -13.23 -9.04
CA SER A 249 13.29 -12.73 -8.21
C SER A 249 12.80 -11.98 -6.98
N ILE A 250 11.69 -11.24 -7.08
CA ILE A 250 11.10 -10.51 -5.96
C ILE A 250 10.40 -11.49 -5.01
N LEU A 251 9.58 -12.41 -5.53
CA LEU A 251 8.87 -13.41 -4.71
C LEU A 251 9.81 -14.31 -3.90
N ARG A 252 10.99 -14.61 -4.44
CA ARG A 252 12.00 -15.46 -3.79
C ARG A 252 12.99 -14.67 -2.93
N GLU A 253 12.79 -13.37 -2.75
CA GLU A 253 13.62 -12.55 -1.87
C GLU A 253 13.35 -12.94 -0.41
N ASN A 254 14.41 -13.13 0.38
CA ASN A 254 14.27 -13.53 1.78
C ASN A 254 13.67 -12.39 2.60
N ILE A 255 12.53 -12.66 3.24
CA ILE A 255 11.80 -11.72 4.10
C ILE A 255 12.59 -11.44 5.39
N SER A 256 13.32 -12.44 5.91
CA SER A 256 14.19 -12.27 7.09
C SER A 256 15.40 -11.40 6.73
N GLY A 257 15.34 -10.12 7.12
CA GLY A 257 16.38 -9.13 6.84
C GLY A 257 16.13 -8.25 5.61
N ALA A 258 14.94 -8.31 5.01
CA ALA A 258 14.55 -7.40 3.93
C ALA A 258 14.48 -5.95 4.42
N ASN A 259 15.00 -5.01 3.61
CA ASN A 259 14.83 -3.59 3.89
C ASN A 259 13.42 -3.12 3.47
N ALA A 260 13.03 -1.91 3.88
CA ALA A 260 11.69 -1.37 3.59
C ALA A 260 11.37 -1.33 2.09
N PHE A 261 12.36 -1.04 1.25
CA PHE A 261 12.22 -1.00 -0.21
C PHE A 261 11.95 -2.39 -0.82
N SER A 262 12.65 -3.43 -0.37
CA SER A 262 12.41 -4.80 -0.80
C SER A 262 11.03 -5.30 -0.36
N LEU A 263 10.63 -5.01 0.88
CA LEU A 263 9.29 -5.36 1.37
C LEU A 263 8.19 -4.66 0.57
N GLU A 264 8.36 -3.39 0.22
CA GLU A 264 7.39 -2.66 -0.60
C GLU A 264 7.24 -3.29 -2.00
N ARG A 265 8.35 -3.65 -2.65
CA ARG A 265 8.32 -4.34 -3.95
C ARG A 265 7.65 -5.70 -3.87
N LEU A 266 7.94 -6.45 -2.82
CA LEU A 266 7.31 -7.74 -2.54
C LEU A 266 5.79 -7.57 -2.39
N ASN A 267 5.35 -6.60 -1.59
CA ASN A 267 3.94 -6.29 -1.40
C ASN A 267 3.23 -5.94 -2.71
N MET A 268 3.86 -5.15 -3.58
CA MET A 268 3.30 -4.83 -4.90
C MET A 268 3.16 -6.08 -5.79
N VAL A 269 4.19 -6.91 -5.88
CA VAL A 269 4.15 -8.14 -6.71
C VAL A 269 3.08 -9.10 -6.20
N VAL A 270 3.01 -9.32 -4.89
CA VAL A 270 1.98 -10.16 -4.27
C VAL A 270 0.58 -9.58 -4.49
N SER A 271 0.40 -8.26 -4.34
CA SER A 271 -0.88 -7.58 -4.59
C SER A 271 -1.35 -7.66 -6.04
N ILE A 272 -0.41 -7.61 -7.00
CA ILE A 272 -0.71 -7.77 -8.42
C ILE A 272 -1.16 -9.21 -8.69
N LEU A 273 -0.34 -10.19 -8.29
CA LEU A 273 -0.60 -11.60 -8.58
C LEU A 273 -1.85 -12.12 -7.86
N SER A 274 -2.10 -11.72 -6.61
CA SER A 274 -3.26 -12.17 -5.85
C SER A 274 -4.60 -11.78 -6.51
N LYS A 275 -4.62 -10.66 -7.24
CA LYS A 275 -5.82 -10.19 -7.93
C LYS A 275 -6.05 -10.79 -9.31
N ILE A 276 -4.98 -11.14 -10.03
CA ILE A 276 -5.09 -11.50 -11.46
C ILE A 276 -4.79 -12.98 -11.73
N TRP A 277 -3.95 -13.62 -10.91
CA TRP A 277 -3.36 -14.90 -11.28
C TRP A 277 -4.37 -16.05 -11.19
N ALA A 278 -5.40 -15.91 -10.36
CA ALA A 278 -6.46 -16.91 -10.25
C ALA A 278 -7.33 -17.03 -11.53
N TYR A 279 -7.20 -16.09 -12.48
CA TYR A 279 -7.86 -16.15 -13.78
C TYR A 279 -7.00 -16.85 -14.85
N GLU A 280 -5.72 -17.08 -14.60
CA GLU A 280 -4.83 -17.77 -15.54
C GLU A 280 -4.95 -19.29 -15.34
N GLU A 281 -5.29 -20.00 -16.41
CA GLU A 281 -5.43 -21.46 -16.39
C GLU A 281 -4.14 -22.19 -16.79
N ASN A 282 -3.16 -21.51 -17.40
CA ASN A 282 -1.90 -22.13 -17.80
C ASN A 282 -0.83 -22.04 -16.70
N ASP A 283 -0.32 -23.20 -16.30
CA ASP A 283 0.73 -23.35 -15.27
C ASP A 283 2.17 -23.12 -15.79
N GLU A 284 2.36 -22.32 -16.85
CA GLU A 284 3.71 -22.08 -17.41
C GLU A 284 4.62 -21.29 -16.45
N CYS A 285 4.05 -20.53 -15.52
CA CYS A 285 4.79 -19.73 -14.53
C CYS A 285 4.73 -20.36 -13.14
N SER A 286 5.85 -20.32 -12.41
CA SER A 286 5.97 -20.84 -11.04
C SER A 286 5.27 -19.99 -9.97
N TYR A 287 4.52 -18.94 -10.33
CA TYR A 287 3.98 -17.98 -9.38
C TYR A 287 3.07 -18.59 -8.32
N VAL A 288 2.23 -19.57 -8.67
CA VAL A 288 1.36 -20.24 -7.69
C VAL A 288 2.19 -20.91 -6.60
N GLN A 289 3.25 -21.65 -7.00
CA GLN A 289 4.15 -22.30 -6.05
C GLN A 289 4.97 -21.28 -5.24
N ASP A 290 5.44 -20.21 -5.87
CA ASP A 290 6.18 -19.15 -5.20
C ASP A 290 5.29 -18.42 -4.16
N LEU A 291 4.01 -18.17 -4.47
CA LEU A 291 3.04 -17.62 -3.52
C LEU A 291 2.74 -18.60 -2.37
N PHE A 292 2.52 -19.88 -2.65
CA PHE A 292 2.28 -20.89 -1.61
C PHE A 292 3.49 -21.05 -0.69
N SER A 293 4.70 -21.10 -1.23
CA SER A 293 5.95 -21.13 -0.46
C SER A 293 6.06 -19.93 0.49
N MET A 294 5.63 -18.75 0.03
CA MET A 294 5.58 -17.55 0.86
C MET A 294 4.54 -17.64 1.98
N MET A 295 3.36 -18.22 1.71
CA MET A 295 2.34 -18.45 2.73
C MET A 295 2.85 -19.40 3.82
N HIS A 296 3.52 -20.49 3.43
CA HIS A 296 4.17 -21.42 4.37
C HIS A 296 5.16 -20.72 5.29
N SER A 297 5.92 -19.77 4.74
CA SER A 297 6.89 -18.98 5.48
C SER A 297 6.25 -17.92 6.38
N LEU A 298 5.20 -17.22 5.92
CA LEU A 298 4.64 -16.05 6.60
C LEU A 298 3.51 -16.38 7.59
N PHE A 299 2.62 -17.31 7.25
CA PHE A 299 1.44 -17.60 8.09
C PHE A 299 1.81 -18.32 9.39
N SER A 300 3.00 -18.93 9.42
CA SER A 300 3.57 -19.60 10.59
C SER A 300 4.44 -18.66 11.45
N LEU A 301 4.61 -17.39 11.06
CA LEU A 301 5.39 -16.43 11.85
C LEU A 301 4.60 -15.97 13.07
N ASP A 302 5.28 -15.98 14.22
CA ASP A 302 4.82 -15.27 15.41
C ASP A 302 5.18 -13.78 15.28
N PHE A 303 4.24 -13.00 14.74
CA PHE A 303 4.35 -11.55 14.62
C PHE A 303 4.45 -10.83 15.98
N GLY A 304 4.04 -11.48 17.08
CA GLY A 304 4.21 -10.94 18.44
C GLY A 304 5.65 -10.97 18.93
N SER A 305 6.45 -11.94 18.45
CA SER A 305 7.88 -12.10 18.77
C SER A 305 8.82 -11.23 17.92
N LEU A 306 8.33 -10.74 16.77
CA LEU A 306 9.06 -9.81 15.92
C LEU A 306 9.20 -8.49 16.69
N ASN A 307 10.41 -8.23 17.19
CA ASN A 307 10.77 -7.07 18.00
C ASN A 307 10.70 -5.75 17.20
N PHE A 308 9.51 -5.35 16.73
CA PHE A 308 9.25 -4.02 16.16
C PHE A 308 9.45 -2.89 17.19
N ILE A 309 9.65 -3.25 18.47
CA ILE A 309 9.83 -2.32 19.59
C ILE A 309 11.31 -2.01 19.87
N GLN A 310 12.27 -2.84 19.42
CA GLN A 310 13.68 -2.73 19.85
C GLN A 310 14.62 -1.99 18.88
N SER A 311 14.14 -1.57 17.70
CA SER A 311 14.95 -0.71 16.82
C SER A 311 14.81 0.76 17.23
N PRO A 312 15.88 1.58 17.15
CA PRO A 312 15.84 2.99 17.52
C PRO A 312 14.88 3.84 16.67
N ASN A 313 14.35 3.31 15.54
CA ASN A 313 13.40 3.99 14.66
C ASN A 313 12.01 3.33 14.73
N MET A 314 11.18 3.73 15.70
CA MET A 314 9.82 3.22 15.88
C MET A 314 8.96 3.33 14.60
N ILE A 315 9.04 4.44 13.85
CA ILE A 315 8.24 4.67 12.64
C ILE A 315 8.62 3.72 11.50
N GLU A 316 9.91 3.47 11.28
CA GLU A 316 10.35 2.55 10.23
C GLU A 316 9.87 1.11 10.52
N ASN A 317 9.82 0.72 11.80
CA ASN A 317 9.28 -0.58 12.23
C ASN A 317 7.74 -0.66 12.07
N GLN A 318 7.02 0.42 12.35
CA GLN A 318 5.57 0.48 12.13
C GLN A 318 5.21 0.36 10.66
N LYS A 319 5.98 1.03 9.79
CA LYS A 319 5.80 0.94 8.33
C LYS A 319 6.12 -0.46 7.80
N SER A 320 7.17 -1.11 8.31
CA SER A 320 7.48 -2.49 7.88
C SER A 320 6.43 -3.49 8.33
N GLU A 321 5.88 -3.34 9.54
CA GLU A 321 4.75 -4.14 10.02
C GLU A 321 3.51 -3.99 9.12
N LEU A 322 3.14 -2.76 8.76
CA LEU A 322 2.02 -2.50 7.84
C LEU A 322 2.23 -3.18 6.48
N VAL A 323 3.45 -3.13 5.94
CA VAL A 323 3.78 -3.77 4.67
C VAL A 323 3.74 -5.30 4.76
N LEU A 324 4.20 -5.89 5.88
CA LEU A 324 4.15 -7.34 6.10
C LEU A 324 2.71 -7.86 6.16
N PHE A 325 1.83 -7.18 6.90
CA PHE A 325 0.41 -7.53 6.89
C PHE A 325 -0.24 -7.22 5.54
N GLY A 326 0.30 -6.28 4.76
CA GLY A 326 -0.11 -6.03 3.37
C GLY A 326 0.16 -7.23 2.47
N ILE A 327 1.33 -7.84 2.62
CA ILE A 327 1.69 -9.09 1.92
C ILE A 327 0.74 -10.21 2.37
N CYS A 328 0.52 -10.37 3.67
CA CYS A 328 -0.41 -11.37 4.20
C CYS A 328 -1.83 -11.18 3.66
N PHE A 329 -2.30 -9.94 3.57
CA PHE A 329 -3.59 -9.59 2.96
C PHE A 329 -3.67 -10.00 1.50
N GLY A 330 -2.65 -9.71 0.69
CA GLY A 330 -2.59 -10.17 -0.69
C GLY A 330 -2.64 -11.70 -0.80
N LEU A 331 -1.86 -12.39 0.03
CA LEU A 331 -1.80 -13.86 0.04
C LEU A 331 -3.13 -14.50 0.48
N ILE A 332 -3.74 -14.05 1.58
CA ILE A 332 -5.02 -14.60 2.06
C ILE A 332 -6.16 -14.26 1.10
N SER A 333 -6.13 -13.09 0.45
CA SER A 333 -7.11 -12.71 -0.57
C SER A 333 -7.07 -13.65 -1.78
N TYR A 334 -5.86 -14.09 -2.17
CA TYR A 334 -5.69 -15.10 -3.21
C TYR A 334 -6.34 -16.43 -2.80
N LEU A 335 -6.07 -16.92 -1.57
CA LEU A 335 -6.71 -18.14 -1.06
C LEU A 335 -8.23 -18.00 -0.94
N TYR A 336 -8.71 -16.83 -0.52
CA TYR A 336 -10.13 -16.51 -0.47
C TYR A 336 -10.77 -16.65 -1.84
N PHE A 337 -10.14 -16.10 -2.88
CA PHE A 337 -10.64 -16.23 -4.25
C PHE A 337 -10.65 -17.69 -4.70
N LEU A 338 -9.58 -18.45 -4.44
CA LEU A 338 -9.51 -19.86 -4.78
C LEU A 338 -10.61 -20.68 -4.08
N ALA A 339 -10.83 -20.45 -2.79
CA ALA A 339 -11.87 -21.15 -2.02
C ALA A 339 -13.28 -20.78 -2.47
N THR A 340 -13.57 -19.49 -2.70
CA THR A 340 -14.95 -19.01 -2.94
C THR A 340 -15.36 -18.98 -4.40
N LYS A 341 -14.41 -18.80 -5.33
CA LYS A 341 -14.69 -18.66 -6.77
C LYS A 341 -14.26 -19.88 -7.56
N LYS A 342 -13.12 -20.49 -7.21
CA LYS A 342 -12.65 -21.73 -7.85
C LYS A 342 -13.08 -23.00 -7.09
N ASN A 343 -13.80 -22.87 -5.98
CA ASN A 343 -14.23 -23.99 -5.12
C ASN A 343 -13.07 -24.91 -4.70
N MET A 344 -11.88 -24.34 -4.53
CA MET A 344 -10.71 -25.10 -4.08
C MET A 344 -10.88 -25.49 -2.60
N ARG A 345 -10.63 -26.76 -2.28
CA ARG A 345 -10.68 -27.28 -0.92
C ARG A 345 -9.27 -27.47 -0.37
N PHE A 346 -8.99 -26.87 0.78
CA PHE A 346 -7.72 -26.97 1.46
C PHE A 346 -7.74 -28.12 2.47
N GLN A 347 -6.60 -28.80 2.62
CA GLN A 347 -6.41 -29.82 3.65
C GLN A 347 -6.31 -29.17 5.04
N ILE A 348 -6.68 -29.91 6.09
CA ILE A 348 -6.63 -29.40 7.47
C ILE A 348 -5.18 -29.22 7.93
N SER A 349 -4.36 -30.25 7.76
CA SER A 349 -2.94 -30.26 8.11
C SER A 349 -2.09 -30.88 6.99
N ASP A 350 -0.78 -30.69 7.06
CA ASP A 350 0.16 -31.24 6.09
C ASP A 350 0.22 -32.78 6.20
N GLY A 351 -0.15 -33.49 5.13
CA GLY A 351 0.00 -34.94 5.06
C GLY A 351 1.45 -35.38 4.83
N ASP A 352 1.84 -36.52 5.41
CA ASP A 352 3.20 -37.10 5.38
C ASP A 352 3.81 -37.34 3.97
N ASN A 353 3.00 -37.27 2.90
CA ASN A 353 3.38 -37.67 1.53
C ASN A 353 3.70 -36.51 0.57
N ASN A 354 3.74 -35.27 1.03
CA ASN A 354 3.89 -34.12 0.12
C ASN A 354 5.36 -33.76 -0.17
N LYS A 355 5.70 -33.66 -1.46
CA LYS A 355 7.02 -33.20 -1.91
C LYS A 355 7.18 -31.71 -1.57
N LEU A 356 8.23 -31.40 -0.81
CA LEU A 356 8.65 -30.04 -0.45
C LEU A 356 8.68 -29.12 -1.69
N GLY A 357 7.79 -28.14 -1.74
CA GLY A 357 7.69 -27.14 -2.83
C GLY A 357 6.44 -27.21 -3.73
N GLN A 358 5.59 -28.24 -3.61
CA GLN A 358 4.29 -28.33 -4.32
C GLN A 358 3.07 -28.29 -3.38
N GLN A 359 3.31 -27.97 -2.12
CA GLN A 359 2.31 -28.08 -1.06
C GLN A 359 1.37 -26.89 -1.04
N GLN A 360 0.08 -27.17 -1.17
CA GLN A 360 -0.97 -26.17 -1.01
C GLN A 360 -1.01 -25.71 0.46
N PRO A 361 -1.40 -24.46 0.75
CA PRO A 361 -1.63 -23.99 2.11
C PRO A 361 -2.78 -24.75 2.77
N THR A 362 -2.67 -24.97 4.07
CA THR A 362 -3.64 -25.72 4.86
C THR A 362 -4.57 -24.82 5.67
N LEU A 363 -5.69 -25.36 6.15
CA LEU A 363 -6.58 -24.64 7.07
C LEU A 363 -5.89 -24.33 8.40
N GLN A 364 -4.96 -25.18 8.86
CA GLN A 364 -4.12 -24.88 10.02
C GLN A 364 -3.32 -23.59 9.82
N MET A 365 -2.72 -23.38 8.65
CA MET A 365 -1.98 -22.15 8.38
C MET A 365 -2.88 -20.92 8.37
N VAL A 366 -4.11 -21.04 7.85
CA VAL A 366 -5.10 -19.97 7.89
C VAL A 366 -5.50 -19.66 9.34
N SER A 367 -5.67 -20.68 10.19
CA SER A 367 -5.91 -20.52 11.62
C SER A 367 -4.73 -19.86 12.35
N ASN A 368 -3.51 -20.28 12.05
CA ASN A 368 -2.28 -19.68 12.60
C ASN A 368 -2.16 -18.19 12.24
N LEU A 369 -2.44 -17.83 10.98
CA LEU A 369 -2.50 -16.43 10.56
C LEU A 369 -3.58 -15.67 11.31
N LEU A 370 -4.78 -16.25 11.45
CA LEU A 370 -5.89 -15.62 12.17
C LEU A 370 -5.54 -15.37 13.64
N ASN A 371 -4.81 -16.29 14.28
CA ASN A 371 -4.29 -16.11 15.64
C ASN A 371 -3.27 -14.96 15.72
N SER A 372 -2.30 -14.92 14.80
CA SER A 372 -1.33 -13.81 14.70
C SER A 372 -2.02 -12.46 14.47
N VAL A 373 -3.05 -12.43 13.62
CA VAL A 373 -3.86 -11.23 13.34
C VAL A 373 -4.66 -10.81 14.57
N THR A 374 -5.21 -11.75 15.33
CA THR A 374 -5.96 -11.48 16.57
C THR A 374 -5.06 -10.85 17.63
N LEU A 375 -3.88 -11.44 17.86
CA LEU A 375 -2.86 -10.87 18.75
C LEU A 375 -2.43 -9.45 18.31
N ALA A 376 -2.25 -9.25 17.00
CA ALA A 376 -1.91 -7.94 16.46
C ALA A 376 -3.05 -6.92 16.63
N LEU A 377 -4.31 -7.31 16.42
CA LEU A 377 -5.49 -6.44 16.62
C LEU A 377 -5.61 -5.97 18.06
N GLU A 378 -5.47 -6.90 19.02
CA GLU A 378 -5.49 -6.57 20.45
C GLU A 378 -4.38 -5.57 20.79
N ARG A 379 -3.13 -5.86 20.42
CA ARG A 379 -1.98 -4.97 20.70
C ARG A 379 -2.13 -3.60 20.03
N VAL A 380 -2.41 -3.57 18.73
CA VAL A 380 -2.46 -2.35 17.94
C VAL A 380 -3.65 -1.47 18.34
N GLY A 381 -4.78 -2.09 18.71
CA GLY A 381 -5.94 -1.39 19.27
C GLY A 381 -5.59 -0.66 20.57
N GLU A 382 -4.88 -1.33 21.49
CA GLU A 382 -4.40 -0.70 22.73
C GLU A 382 -3.38 0.41 22.47
N GLU A 383 -2.41 0.17 21.58
CA GLU A 383 -1.41 1.18 21.22
C GLU A 383 -2.05 2.44 20.63
N LYS A 384 -3.00 2.27 19.70
CA LYS A 384 -3.78 3.37 19.13
C LYS A 384 -4.52 4.13 20.23
N TYR A 385 -5.25 3.43 21.10
CA TYR A 385 -5.99 4.03 22.19
C TYR A 385 -5.09 4.86 23.13
N LEU A 386 -3.91 4.33 23.50
CA LEU A 386 -2.93 5.04 24.32
C LEU A 386 -2.34 6.27 23.63
N LEU A 387 -2.04 6.18 22.32
CA LEU A 387 -1.56 7.33 21.54
C LEU A 387 -2.60 8.44 21.52
N LEU A 388 -3.85 8.08 21.28
CA LEU A 388 -4.97 9.01 21.21
C LEU A 388 -5.24 9.71 22.55
N ASN A 389 -5.16 8.99 23.68
CA ASN A 389 -5.24 9.61 25.01
C ASN A 389 -4.09 10.59 25.26
N LYS A 390 -2.85 10.24 24.86
CA LYS A 390 -1.71 11.17 24.97
C LYS A 390 -1.90 12.45 24.17
N VAL A 391 -2.63 12.41 23.05
CA VAL A 391 -2.94 13.64 22.30
C VAL A 391 -3.90 14.54 23.09
N ARG A 392 -4.89 13.96 23.78
CA ARG A 392 -5.82 14.73 24.63
C ARG A 392 -5.09 15.41 25.79
N ASP A 393 -4.17 14.70 26.42
CA ASP A 393 -3.43 15.19 27.60
C ASP A 393 -2.26 16.12 27.23
N LEU A 394 -1.99 16.34 25.93
CA LEU A 394 -0.79 17.03 25.45
C LEU A 394 -0.64 18.47 25.99
N ASN A 395 -1.77 19.12 26.25
CA ASN A 395 -1.78 20.47 26.82
C ASN A 395 -1.39 20.50 28.31
N GLU A 396 -1.48 19.37 29.00
CA GLU A 396 -1.12 19.20 30.40
C GLU A 396 0.36 18.81 30.57
N LEU A 397 0.98 18.26 29.52
CA LEU A 397 2.37 17.83 29.54
C LEU A 397 3.37 18.99 29.68
N SER A 398 4.43 18.72 30.44
CA SER A 398 5.59 19.61 30.57
C SER A 398 6.42 19.64 29.28
N ARG A 399 7.26 20.67 29.14
CA ARG A 399 8.17 20.79 27.99
C ARG A 399 9.07 19.57 27.84
N LYS A 400 9.55 18.98 28.95
CA LYS A 400 10.44 17.81 28.90
C LYS A 400 9.72 16.59 28.34
N GLU A 401 8.47 16.36 28.74
CA GLU A 401 7.67 15.24 28.26
C GLU A 401 7.33 15.39 26.77
N VAL A 402 6.97 16.60 26.35
CA VAL A 402 6.76 16.94 24.93
C VAL A 402 8.04 16.71 24.12
N ASP A 403 9.20 17.10 24.65
CA ASP A 403 10.48 16.91 23.98
C ASP A 403 10.87 15.43 23.85
N GLU A 404 10.53 14.59 24.84
CA GLU A 404 10.71 13.13 24.74
C GLU A 404 9.77 12.50 23.72
N ILE A 405 8.50 12.93 23.63
CA ILE A 405 7.56 12.47 22.59
C ILE A 405 8.14 12.77 21.21
N ILE A 406 8.53 14.02 20.99
CA ILE A 406 9.15 14.49 19.75
C ILE A 406 10.39 13.66 19.40
N LYS A 407 11.27 13.39 20.37
CA LYS A 407 12.50 12.63 20.16
C LYS A 407 12.23 11.18 19.76
N VAL A 408 11.14 10.59 20.25
CA VAL A 408 10.69 9.25 19.86
C VAL A 408 10.07 9.25 18.45
N CYS A 409 9.43 10.36 18.04
CA CYS A 409 8.72 10.46 16.77
C CYS A 409 9.58 10.96 15.59
N MET A 410 10.62 11.77 15.82
CA MET A 410 11.38 12.42 14.73
C MET A 410 12.88 12.09 14.69
N LYS A 411 13.45 12.11 13.48
CA LYS A 411 14.88 12.43 13.25
C LYS A 411 15.03 13.94 13.50
N GLN A 412 15.94 14.35 14.38
CA GLN A 412 16.04 15.64 15.10
C GLN A 412 16.09 16.95 14.26
N ASP A 413 15.85 16.91 12.94
CA ASP A 413 16.23 17.97 12.00
C ASP A 413 15.20 19.13 11.87
N CYS A 414 13.99 18.99 12.44
CA CYS A 414 12.91 19.97 12.24
C CYS A 414 12.70 20.97 13.41
N ILE A 415 13.49 20.87 14.48
CA ILE A 415 13.15 21.53 15.75
C ILE A 415 14.29 22.40 16.25
N SER A 416 14.01 23.68 16.42
CA SER A 416 14.94 24.63 17.00
C SER A 416 14.85 24.59 18.54
N PRO A 417 15.98 24.64 19.28
CA PRO A 417 15.94 24.81 20.74
C PRO A 417 15.15 26.08 21.16
N ASN A 418 15.05 27.06 20.26
CA ASN A 418 14.33 28.32 20.47
C ASN A 418 12.81 28.22 20.25
N ASP A 419 12.30 27.08 19.77
CA ASP A 419 10.87 26.91 19.55
C ASP A 419 10.11 26.95 20.89
N ASN A 420 9.03 27.74 20.92
CA ASN A 420 8.17 27.89 22.09
C ASN A 420 7.35 26.60 22.34
N ILE A 421 6.80 26.48 23.55
CA ILE A 421 6.04 25.29 23.96
C ILE A 421 4.79 25.06 23.11
N ARG A 422 4.15 26.12 22.60
CA ARG A 422 2.97 25.99 21.73
C ARG A 422 3.31 25.30 20.41
N LYS A 423 4.40 25.74 19.76
CA LYS A 423 4.90 25.14 18.52
C LYS A 423 5.35 23.69 18.75
N ARG A 424 6.04 23.40 19.86
CA ARG A 424 6.46 22.04 20.21
C ARG A 424 5.27 21.11 20.45
N ARG A 425 4.25 21.56 21.18
CA ARG A 425 2.99 20.82 21.35
C ARG A 425 2.31 20.56 20.01
N TYR A 426 2.23 21.56 19.14
CA TYR A 426 1.67 21.36 17.81
C TYR A 426 2.40 20.28 16.99
N ILE A 427 3.74 20.28 17.01
CA ILE A 427 4.56 19.26 16.34
C ILE A 427 4.29 17.87 16.95
N ALA A 428 4.35 17.77 18.29
CA ALA A 428 4.07 16.51 18.99
C ALA A 428 2.65 15.99 18.73
N MET A 429 1.66 16.89 18.61
CA MET A 429 0.29 16.55 18.26
C MET A 429 0.24 15.92 16.87
N ILE A 430 0.82 16.56 15.85
CA ILE A 430 0.87 16.01 14.48
C ILE A 430 1.53 14.62 14.50
N ASP A 431 2.69 14.49 15.14
CA ASP A 431 3.44 13.24 15.18
C ASP A 431 2.64 12.10 15.82
N LEU A 432 2.02 12.34 16.97
CA LEU A 432 1.16 11.38 17.64
C LEU A 432 -0.07 11.02 16.78
N CYS A 433 -0.65 11.99 16.08
CA CYS A 433 -1.76 11.76 15.15
C CYS A 433 -1.34 10.88 13.98
N CYS A 434 -0.17 11.12 13.39
CA CYS A 434 0.37 10.29 12.31
C CYS A 434 0.66 8.87 12.80
N MET A 435 1.21 8.70 14.02
CA MET A 435 1.40 7.37 14.62
C MET A 435 0.08 6.65 14.87
N ALA A 436 -0.91 7.33 15.46
CA ALA A 436 -2.24 6.79 15.66
C ALA A 436 -2.90 6.43 14.31
N GLY A 437 -2.64 7.23 13.28
CA GLY A 437 -3.08 7.00 11.91
C GLY A 437 -2.49 5.75 11.28
N ASN A 438 -1.19 5.53 11.42
CA ASN A 438 -0.53 4.30 10.98
C ASN A 438 -1.12 3.07 11.69
N ARG A 439 -1.42 3.17 13.00
CA ARG A 439 -2.07 2.09 13.74
C ARG A 439 -3.51 1.86 13.26
N ASP A 440 -4.27 2.91 12.98
CA ASP A 440 -5.61 2.78 12.41
C ASP A 440 -5.62 2.11 11.04
N GLN A 441 -4.67 2.47 10.16
CA GLN A 441 -4.48 1.81 8.87
C GLN A 441 -4.21 0.32 9.03
N LEU A 442 -3.29 -0.04 9.94
CA LEU A 442 -2.97 -1.42 10.27
C LEU A 442 -4.20 -2.17 10.82
N ILE A 443 -5.00 -1.57 11.69
CA ILE A 443 -6.25 -2.17 12.18
C ILE A 443 -7.20 -2.50 11.03
N THR A 444 -7.39 -1.60 10.05
CA THR A 444 -8.21 -1.93 8.88
C THR A 444 -7.69 -3.13 8.12
N LEU A 445 -6.39 -3.16 7.88
CA LEU A 445 -5.76 -4.23 7.13
C LEU A 445 -5.91 -5.57 7.85
N LEU A 446 -5.66 -5.58 9.16
CA LEU A 446 -5.82 -6.76 10.02
C LEU A 446 -7.26 -7.28 10.03
N LEU A 447 -8.26 -6.39 10.11
CA LEU A 447 -9.67 -6.79 10.01
C LEU A 447 -9.98 -7.43 8.65
N GLN A 448 -9.48 -6.85 7.55
CA GLN A 448 -9.66 -7.42 6.21
C GLN A 448 -9.00 -8.80 6.06
N VAL A 449 -7.82 -9.00 6.66
CA VAL A 449 -7.16 -10.32 6.72
C VAL A 449 -8.01 -11.31 7.51
N ALA A 450 -8.51 -10.91 8.68
CA ALA A 450 -9.36 -11.74 9.52
C ALA A 450 -10.66 -12.13 8.81
N GLU A 451 -11.32 -11.19 8.13
CA GLU A 451 -12.53 -11.44 7.34
C GLU A 451 -12.30 -12.48 6.23
N CYS A 452 -11.17 -12.37 5.51
CA CYS A 452 -10.80 -13.35 4.49
C CYS A 452 -10.58 -14.73 5.11
N ALA A 453 -9.81 -14.81 6.20
CA ALA A 453 -9.53 -16.06 6.90
C ALA A 453 -10.81 -16.72 7.44
N ILE A 454 -11.66 -15.95 8.13
CA ILE A 454 -12.96 -16.43 8.66
C ILE A 454 -13.84 -16.95 7.51
N THR A 455 -13.88 -16.25 6.38
CA THR A 455 -14.71 -16.69 5.25
C THR A 455 -14.17 -17.98 4.61
N ILE A 456 -12.85 -18.11 4.47
CA ILE A 456 -12.23 -19.36 4.02
C ILE A 456 -12.62 -20.50 4.96
N LEU A 457 -12.48 -20.31 6.28
CA LEU A 457 -12.85 -21.32 7.28
C LEU A 457 -14.33 -21.67 7.18
N LEU A 458 -15.23 -20.67 7.15
CA LEU A 458 -16.67 -20.87 6.98
C LEU A 458 -16.97 -21.76 5.76
N VAL A 459 -16.41 -21.45 4.60
CA VAL A 459 -16.63 -22.20 3.36
C VAL A 459 -16.23 -23.68 3.49
N HIS A 460 -15.26 -24.01 4.33
CA HIS A 460 -14.82 -25.39 4.59
C HIS A 460 -15.67 -26.08 5.66
N PHE A 461 -16.06 -25.38 6.73
CA PHE A 461 -16.99 -25.92 7.74
C PHE A 461 -18.39 -26.19 7.19
N HIS A 462 -18.80 -25.51 6.10
CA HIS A 462 -20.07 -25.80 5.41
C HIS A 462 -19.99 -27.05 4.51
N ASP A 463 -18.80 -27.58 4.24
CA ASP A 463 -18.64 -28.77 3.40
C ASP A 463 -18.72 -30.04 4.26
N GLU A 464 -19.76 -30.85 4.04
CA GLU A 464 -19.98 -32.13 4.73
C GLU A 464 -18.81 -33.10 4.52
N ALA A 465 -18.07 -32.98 3.40
CA ALA A 465 -16.92 -33.84 3.11
C ALA A 465 -15.70 -33.58 4.00
N CYS A 466 -15.62 -32.43 4.68
CA CYS A 466 -14.54 -32.10 5.61
C CYS A 466 -14.87 -32.48 7.07
N ALA A 467 -16.08 -32.97 7.38
CA ALA A 467 -16.58 -33.08 8.74
C ALA A 467 -15.83 -34.10 9.64
N GLU A 468 -15.32 -35.20 9.08
CA GLU A 468 -14.76 -36.32 9.89
C GLU A 468 -13.38 -36.01 10.51
N ASP A 469 -12.61 -35.08 9.96
CA ASP A 469 -11.24 -34.74 10.41
C ASP A 469 -11.16 -33.40 11.18
N LEU A 470 -12.29 -32.72 11.43
CA LEU A 470 -12.33 -31.36 11.96
C LEU A 470 -12.30 -31.26 13.49
N SER A 471 -12.47 -32.34 14.25
CA SER A 471 -12.63 -32.27 15.71
C SER A 471 -11.39 -31.69 16.41
N SER A 472 -10.21 -32.20 16.13
CA SER A 472 -8.94 -31.69 16.69
C SER A 472 -8.63 -30.25 16.25
N PHE A 473 -8.93 -29.92 15.00
CA PHE A 473 -8.80 -28.55 14.48
C PHE A 473 -9.77 -27.57 15.14
N SER A 474 -10.98 -28.04 15.46
CA SER A 474 -12.00 -27.26 16.13
C SER A 474 -11.56 -26.87 17.54
N ASP A 475 -10.92 -27.79 18.26
CA ASP A 475 -10.42 -27.56 19.63
C ASP A 475 -9.40 -26.41 19.68
N GLU A 476 -8.54 -26.29 18.66
CA GLU A 476 -7.58 -25.20 18.55
C GLU A 476 -8.23 -23.88 18.10
N LEU A 477 -9.26 -23.94 17.25
CA LEU A 477 -9.91 -22.77 16.67
C LEU A 477 -10.87 -22.07 17.65
N LEU A 478 -11.53 -22.81 18.54
CA LEU A 478 -12.57 -22.25 19.42
C LEU A 478 -12.06 -21.10 20.33
N PRO A 479 -10.93 -21.23 21.06
CA PRO A 479 -10.42 -20.15 21.89
C PRO A 479 -10.07 -18.88 21.09
N LEU A 480 -9.65 -19.06 19.84
CA LEU A 480 -9.34 -17.95 18.94
C LEU A 480 -10.62 -17.17 18.56
N LEU A 481 -11.70 -17.87 18.22
CA LEU A 481 -12.98 -17.24 17.90
C LEU A 481 -13.57 -16.51 19.10
N GLU A 482 -13.42 -17.06 20.31
CA GLU A 482 -13.83 -16.37 21.54
C GLU A 482 -13.09 -15.05 21.72
N ARG A 483 -11.77 -15.01 21.52
CA ARG A 483 -11.01 -13.75 21.62
C ARG A 483 -11.46 -12.71 20.60
N LEU A 484 -11.77 -13.13 19.38
CA LEU A 484 -12.28 -12.24 18.32
C LEU A 484 -13.64 -11.62 18.67
N GLU A 485 -14.53 -12.34 19.38
CA GLU A 485 -15.79 -11.79 19.88
C GLU A 485 -15.60 -10.71 20.97
N HIS A 486 -14.47 -10.75 21.69
CA HIS A 486 -14.15 -9.80 22.76
C HIS A 486 -13.40 -8.54 22.29
N LEU A 487 -13.09 -8.42 20.98
CA LEU A 487 -12.59 -7.17 20.42
C LEU A 487 -13.58 -6.05 20.75
N LYS A 488 -13.10 -4.83 20.97
CA LYS A 488 -13.96 -3.70 21.33
C LYS A 488 -13.96 -2.62 20.26
N GLU A 489 -15.15 -2.16 19.86
CA GLU A 489 -15.32 -1.14 18.81
C GLU A 489 -14.68 0.20 19.18
N ASP A 490 -14.61 0.56 20.48
CA ASP A 490 -13.97 1.78 20.99
C ASP A 490 -12.46 1.81 20.72
N LYS A 491 -11.78 0.67 20.86
CA LYS A 491 -10.33 0.54 20.60
C LYS A 491 -10.02 0.41 19.10
N VAL A 492 -10.84 -0.37 18.40
CA VAL A 492 -10.68 -0.62 16.96
C VAL A 492 -11.09 0.62 16.15
N GLY A 493 -12.06 1.40 16.64
CA GLY A 493 -12.59 2.59 15.99
C GLY A 493 -13.48 2.30 14.77
N ARG A 494 -14.08 1.09 14.70
CA ARG A 494 -14.88 0.60 13.57
C ARG A 494 -16.08 -0.19 14.06
N ASN A 495 -17.15 -0.19 13.26
CA ASN A 495 -18.30 -1.05 13.50
C ASN A 495 -17.96 -2.51 13.16
N LEU A 496 -18.15 -3.40 14.12
CA LEU A 496 -17.79 -4.82 14.04
C LEU A 496 -19.03 -5.72 13.92
N LYS A 497 -20.23 -5.17 13.70
CA LYS A 497 -21.48 -5.95 13.66
C LYS A 497 -21.47 -7.09 12.63
N LEU A 498 -21.01 -6.82 11.41
CA LEU A 498 -20.91 -7.85 10.36
C LEU A 498 -19.78 -8.84 10.66
N PHE A 499 -18.67 -8.34 11.18
CA PHE A 499 -17.53 -9.14 11.59
C PHE A 499 -17.93 -10.17 12.67
N TYR A 500 -18.55 -9.72 13.77
CA TYR A 500 -19.03 -10.60 14.83
C TYR A 500 -20.05 -11.61 14.32
N ARG A 501 -20.94 -11.24 13.40
CA ARG A 501 -21.88 -12.20 12.82
C ARG A 501 -21.14 -13.36 12.14
N SER A 502 -20.09 -13.09 11.38
CA SER A 502 -19.28 -14.12 10.74
C SER A 502 -18.51 -14.97 11.77
N VAL A 503 -17.93 -14.34 12.80
CA VAL A 503 -17.24 -15.03 13.90
C VAL A 503 -18.19 -15.96 14.66
N SER A 504 -19.35 -15.47 15.08
CA SER A 504 -20.34 -16.27 15.83
C SER A 504 -20.90 -17.40 14.98
N THR A 505 -21.13 -17.19 13.67
CA THR A 505 -21.54 -18.26 12.75
C THR A 505 -20.48 -19.36 12.70
N LEU A 506 -19.21 -18.98 12.53
CA LEU A 506 -18.10 -19.94 12.49
C LEU A 506 -17.99 -20.69 13.82
N LYS A 507 -18.09 -19.98 14.94
CA LYS A 507 -18.06 -20.54 16.30
C LYS A 507 -19.15 -21.58 16.52
N GLU A 508 -20.40 -21.28 16.12
CA GLU A 508 -21.50 -22.25 16.22
C GLU A 508 -21.20 -23.53 15.42
N MET A 509 -20.61 -23.40 14.24
CA MET A 509 -20.23 -24.55 13.42
C MET A 509 -19.07 -25.34 14.04
N THR A 510 -18.06 -24.65 14.57
CA THR A 510 -16.92 -25.25 15.28
C THR A 510 -17.37 -26.03 16.52
N VAL A 511 -18.37 -25.52 17.27
CA VAL A 511 -18.94 -26.27 18.40
C VAL A 511 -19.70 -27.51 17.93
N ARG A 512 -20.42 -27.44 16.80
CA ARG A 512 -21.14 -28.60 16.25
C ARG A 512 -20.19 -29.71 15.80
N SER A 513 -19.08 -29.38 15.14
CA SER A 513 -18.09 -30.37 14.69
C SER A 513 -17.32 -31.05 15.82
N MET A 514 -17.29 -30.47 17.03
CA MET A 514 -16.75 -31.13 18.22
C MET A 514 -17.72 -32.17 18.82
N THR A 515 -19.01 -32.04 18.53
CA THR A 515 -20.07 -32.91 19.07
C THR A 515 -20.47 -34.07 18.17
N MET A 516 -20.01 -34.04 16.92
CA MET A 516 -20.11 -35.14 15.95
C MET A 516 -18.91 -36.06 16.10
#